data_AF-A0A2X3HIN1-F1
#
_entry.id   AF-A0A2X3HIN1-F1
#
_cell.length_a   1.000
_cell.length_b   1.000
_cell.length_c   1.000
_cell.angle_alpha   90.00
_cell.angle_beta   90.00
_cell.angle_gamma   90.00
#
_symmetry.space_group_name_H-M   'P 1'
#
loop_
_entity.id
_entity.type
_entity.pdbx_description
1 polymer ?
#
loop_
_entity_poly.entity_id
_entity_poly.type
_entity_poly.pdbx_seq_one_letter_code
_entity_poly.pdbx_strand_id
1 'polypeptide(L)'
;MFRTVKELVDIANREAKPIHEIMIEREMNVSGLSREEVISAMAKNLQVMEDAILEGEKGVQSTTGLTGGDAVLMKEYIQKDSFCPEKCF
;
A
#
# COMPACT_ATOMS: atom_id res chain seq x y z
N MET A 1 -0.04 15.90 17.94
CA MET A 1 0.74 15.13 16.94
C MET A 1 1.70 14.23 17.69
N PHE A 2 1.60 12.92 17.51
CA PHE A 2 2.55 11.96 18.08
C PHE A 2 3.81 11.90 17.21
N ARG A 3 4.96 11.63 17.82
CA ARG A 3 6.29 11.55 17.17
C ARG A 3 6.85 10.13 17.19
N THR A 4 6.32 9.26 18.05
CA THR A 4 6.79 7.89 18.22
C THR A 4 5.63 6.90 18.13
N VAL A 5 5.93 5.64 17.80
CA VAL A 5 4.94 4.56 17.81
C VAL A 5 4.36 4.35 19.21
N LYS A 6 5.19 4.51 20.25
CA LYS A 6 4.74 4.42 21.65
C LYS A 6 3.63 5.44 21.94
N GLU A 7 3.83 6.69 21.56
CA GLU A 7 2.82 7.74 21.74
C GLU A 7 1.53 7.45 20.97
N LEU A 8 1.61 6.90 19.75
CA LEU A 8 0.43 6.49 18.99
C LEU A 8 -0.38 5.41 19.73
N VAL A 9 0.31 4.40 20.24
CA VAL A 9 -0.32 3.30 21.00
C VAL A 9 -0.94 3.81 22.30
N ASP A 10 -0.23 4.69 23.01
CA ASP A 10 -0.73 5.28 24.25
C ASP A 10 -2.00 6.12 24.00
N ILE A 11 -2.07 6.88 22.89
CA ILE A 11 -3.26 7.63 22.48
C ILE A 11 -4.41 6.67 22.13
N ALA A 12 -4.14 5.62 21.34
CA ALA A 12 -5.15 4.62 20.97
C ALA A 12 -5.80 3.96 22.19
N ASN A 13 -4.97 3.57 23.17
CA ASN A 13 -5.45 2.96 24.41
C ASN A 13 -6.21 3.97 25.29
N ARG A 14 -5.69 5.19 25.44
CA ARG A 14 -6.30 6.22 26.29
C ARG A 14 -7.65 6.70 25.76
N GLU A 15 -7.76 6.88 24.46
CA GLU A 15 -8.99 7.39 23.79
C GLU A 15 -9.94 6.26 23.39
N ALA A 16 -9.56 5.00 23.63
CA ALA A 16 -10.29 3.81 23.20
C ALA A 16 -10.67 3.86 21.70
N LYS A 17 -9.77 4.40 20.88
CA LYS A 17 -9.94 4.55 19.43
C LYS A 17 -9.01 3.59 18.69
N PRO A 18 -9.46 3.01 17.56
CA PRO A 18 -8.57 2.25 16.71
C PRO A 18 -7.52 3.17 16.07
N ILE A 19 -6.33 2.61 15.80
CA ILE A 19 -5.19 3.35 15.23
C ILE A 19 -5.55 4.05 13.91
N HIS A 20 -6.35 3.41 13.05
CA HIS A 20 -6.74 3.98 11.77
C HIS A 20 -7.51 5.31 11.94
N GLU A 21 -8.32 5.45 12.98
CA GLU A 21 -9.11 6.67 13.20
C GLU A 21 -8.19 7.82 13.63
N ILE A 22 -7.24 7.53 14.52
CA ILE A 22 -6.21 8.51 14.93
C ILE A 22 -5.36 8.96 13.74
N MET A 23 -5.07 8.04 12.81
CA MET A 23 -4.35 8.37 11.58
C MET A 23 -5.17 9.25 10.63
N ILE A 24 -6.47 8.99 10.48
CA ILE A 24 -7.36 9.82 9.65
C ILE A 24 -7.49 11.21 10.26
N GLU A 25 -7.74 11.31 11.57
CA GLU A 25 -7.80 12.60 12.28
C GLU A 25 -6.49 13.38 12.13
N ARG A 26 -5.34 12.70 12.22
CA ARG A 26 -4.03 13.33 11.97
C ARG A 26 -3.94 13.88 10.54
N GLU A 27 -4.36 13.10 9.55
CA GLU A 27 -4.27 13.51 8.15
C GLU A 27 -5.19 14.68 7.85
N MET A 28 -6.41 14.70 8.41
CA MET A 28 -7.32 15.85 8.35
C MET A 28 -6.66 17.10 8.94
N ASN A 29 -5.99 16.99 10.09
CA ASN A 29 -5.30 18.12 10.73
C ASN A 29 -4.08 18.62 9.93
N VAL A 30 -3.36 17.75 9.23
CA VAL A 30 -2.15 18.11 8.46
C VAL A 30 -2.51 18.69 7.10
N SER A 31 -3.46 18.08 6.40
CA SER A 31 -3.89 18.49 5.05
C SER A 31 -4.92 19.61 5.07
N GLY A 32 -5.63 19.79 6.19
CA GLY A 32 -6.76 20.72 6.30
C GLY A 32 -8.03 20.23 5.58
N LEU A 33 -8.05 18.98 5.13
CA LEU A 33 -9.16 18.38 4.40
C LEU A 33 -10.21 17.77 5.33
N SER A 34 -11.44 17.66 4.83
CA SER A 34 -12.49 16.89 5.48
C SER A 34 -12.17 15.39 5.50
N ARG A 35 -12.88 14.64 6.36
CA ARG A 35 -12.70 13.19 6.48
C ARG A 35 -12.98 12.49 5.15
N GLU A 36 -14.04 12.92 4.47
CA GLU A 36 -14.48 12.38 3.18
C GLU A 36 -13.43 12.60 2.09
N GLU A 37 -12.81 13.79 2.08
CA GLU A 37 -11.74 14.13 1.13
C GLU A 37 -10.47 13.30 1.38
N VAL A 38 -10.08 13.11 2.65
CA VAL A 38 -8.94 12.26 3.02
C VAL A 38 -9.19 10.82 2.57
N ILE A 39 -10.37 10.27 2.85
CA ILE A 39 -10.72 8.90 2.44
C ILE A 39 -10.77 8.78 0.92
N SER A 40 -11.32 9.77 0.23
CA SER A 40 -11.36 9.81 -1.23
C SER A 40 -9.95 9.84 -1.85
N ALA A 41 -9.04 10.64 -1.27
CA ALA A 41 -7.65 10.67 -1.69
C ALA A 41 -6.94 9.32 -1.48
N MET A 42 -7.17 8.68 -0.33
CA MET A 42 -6.66 7.33 -0.06
C MET A 42 -7.19 6.30 -1.08
N ALA A 43 -8.48 6.35 -1.40
CA ALA A 43 -9.10 5.45 -2.38
C ALA A 43 -8.53 5.67 -3.79
N LYS A 44 -8.31 6.92 -4.19
CA LYS A 44 -7.66 7.25 -5.47
C LYS A 44 -6.23 6.71 -5.54
N ASN A 45 -5.47 6.84 -4.45
CA ASN A 45 -4.10 6.30 -4.39
C ASN A 45 -4.11 4.77 -4.52
N LEU A 46 -5.05 4.08 -3.88
CA LEU A 46 -5.22 2.64 -4.01
C LEU A 46 -5.53 2.25 -5.46
N GLN A 47 -6.46 2.95 -6.11
CA GLN A 47 -6.80 2.70 -7.51
C GLN A 47 -5.58 2.84 -8.44
N VAL A 48 -4.75 3.86 -8.24
CA VAL A 48 -3.52 4.04 -9.04
C VAL A 48 -2.54 2.87 -8.82
N MET A 49 -2.43 2.35 -7.60
CA MET A 49 -1.60 1.18 -7.33
C MET A 49 -2.14 -0.07 -8.02
N GLU A 50 -3.46 -0.28 -8.00
CA GLU A 50 -4.13 -1.39 -8.68
C GLU A 50 -3.93 -1.32 -10.21
N ASP A 51 -4.13 -0.13 -10.79
CA ASP A 51 -3.91 0.11 -12.22
C ASP A 51 -2.45 -0.16 -12.60
N ALA A 52 -1.50 0.27 -11.77
CA ALA A 52 -0.08 0.01 -11.98
C ALA A 52 0.27 -1.48 -11.94
N ILE A 53 -0.42 -2.28 -11.11
CA ILE A 53 -0.25 -3.74 -11.10
C ILE A 53 -0.75 -4.33 -12.43
N LEU A 54 -1.94 -3.93 -12.88
CA LEU A 54 -2.51 -4.40 -14.15
C LEU A 54 -1.66 -4.02 -15.35
N GLU A 55 -1.05 -2.84 -15.35
CA GLU A 55 -0.08 -2.44 -16.37
C GLU A 55 1.21 -3.26 -16.26
N GLY A 56 1.74 -3.44 -15.05
CA GLY A 56 2.91 -4.26 -14.77
C GLY A 56 2.79 -5.67 -15.36
N GLU A 57 1.65 -6.33 -15.14
CA GLU A 57 1.36 -7.67 -15.66
C GLU A 57 1.28 -7.76 -17.19
N LYS A 58 1.09 -6.64 -17.89
CA LYS A 58 1.10 -6.61 -19.36
C LYS A 58 2.52 -6.59 -19.95
N GLY A 59 3.56 -6.53 -19.11
CA GLY A 59 4.94 -6.55 -19.55
C GLY A 59 5.46 -5.18 -19.98
N VAL A 60 5.31 -4.18 -19.10
CA VAL A 60 5.89 -2.85 -19.31
C VAL A 60 7.42 -2.88 -19.30
N GLN A 61 8.02 -2.08 -20.17
CA GLN A 61 9.46 -1.87 -20.25
C GLN A 61 9.84 -0.42 -19.98
N SER A 62 11.01 -0.23 -19.38
CA SER A 62 11.62 1.09 -19.23
C SER A 62 11.85 1.74 -20.59
N THR A 63 11.84 3.07 -20.62
CA THR A 63 12.09 3.86 -21.83
C THR A 63 13.47 3.61 -22.44
N THR A 64 14.45 3.19 -21.63
CA THR A 64 15.80 2.83 -22.07
C THR A 64 15.93 1.35 -22.48
N GLY A 65 14.90 0.54 -22.26
CA GLY A 65 14.89 -0.89 -22.57
C GLY A 65 15.79 -1.75 -21.67
N LEU A 66 16.36 -1.19 -20.60
CA LEU A 66 17.30 -1.90 -19.72
C LEU A 66 16.59 -2.77 -18.67
N THR A 67 15.37 -2.39 -18.28
CA THR A 67 14.56 -3.08 -17.25
C THR A 67 13.10 -3.21 -17.68
N GLY A 68 12.40 -4.21 -17.14
CA GLY A 68 10.97 -4.46 -17.38
C GLY A 68 10.64 -5.93 -17.63
N GLY A 69 9.38 -6.31 -17.45
CA GLY A 69 8.88 -7.67 -17.67
C GLY A 69 8.92 -8.61 -16.45
N ASP A 70 9.48 -8.19 -15.31
CA ASP A 70 9.59 -9.03 -14.11
C ASP A 70 8.23 -9.51 -13.58
N ALA A 71 7.20 -8.66 -13.65
CA ALA A 71 5.85 -9.01 -13.23
C ALA A 71 5.25 -10.14 -14.08
N VAL A 72 5.56 -10.20 -15.38
CA VAL A 72 5.13 -11.29 -16.27
C VAL A 72 5.83 -12.59 -15.89
N LEU A 73 7.15 -12.53 -15.67
CA LEU A 73 7.93 -13.70 -15.26
C LEU A 73 7.45 -14.26 -13.92
N MET A 74 7.17 -13.40 -12.94
CA MET A 74 6.59 -13.80 -11.65
C MET A 74 5.21 -14.44 -11.80
N LYS A 75 4.34 -13.86 -12.63
CA LYS A 75 3.00 -14.41 -12.90
C LYS A 75 3.08 -15.78 -13.55
N GLU A 76 3.94 -15.96 -14.55
CA GLU A 76 4.20 -17.25 -15.16
C GLU A 76 4.79 -18.26 -14.16
N TYR A 77 5.69 -17.82 -13.28
CA TYR A 77 6.29 -18.66 -12.26
C TYR A 77 5.26 -19.16 -11.24
N ILE A 78 4.38 -18.28 -10.76
CA ILE A 78 3.27 -18.64 -9.84
C ILE A 78 2.31 -19.62 -10.52
N GLN A 79 1.96 -19.38 -11.79
CA GLN A 79 1.04 -20.26 -12.54
C GLN A 79 1.60 -21.66 -12.80
N LYS A 80 2.92 -21.82 -12.82
CA LYS A 80 3.58 -23.12 -13.07
C LYS A 80 3.62 -24.03 -11.83
N ASP A 81 2.96 -23.67 -10.72
CA ASP A 81 2.94 -24.42 -9.43
C ASP A 81 4.35 -24.86 -8.96
N SER A 82 5.38 -24.19 -9.44
CA SER A 82 6.78 -24.46 -9.11
C SER A 82 7.22 -23.66 -7.87
N PHE A 83 6.25 -23.04 -7.20
CA PHE A 83 6.47 -22.33 -5.95
C PHE A 83 6.90 -23.35 -4.90
N CYS A 84 8.19 -23.30 -4.56
CA CYS A 84 8.90 -24.22 -3.67
C CYS A 84 7.99 -24.75 -2.54
N PRO A 85 7.63 -26.05 -2.54
CA PRO A 85 6.75 -26.60 -1.54
C PRO A 85 7.50 -26.72 -0.21
N GLU A 86 7.14 -25.87 0.76
CA GLU A 86 7.30 -26.04 2.21
C GLU A 86 8.68 -26.41 2.81
N LYS A 87 9.78 -26.46 2.04
CA LYS A 87 11.13 -26.82 2.54
C LYS A 87 12.22 -25.81 2.22
N CYS A 88 11.92 -24.52 2.33
CA CYS A 88 12.93 -23.46 2.39
C CYS A 88 12.96 -22.81 3.78
N PHE A 89 13.02 -23.62 4.84
CA PHE A 89 13.56 -23.24 6.16
C PHE A 89 14.18 -24.48 6.80
#